data_AF-A0A4Y2EEE3-F1
#
_entry.id   AF-A0A4Y2EEE3-F1
#
_cell.length_a   1.000
_cell.length_b   1.000
_cell.length_c   1.000
_cell.angle_alpha   90.00
_cell.angle_beta   90.00
_cell.angle_gamma   90.00
#
_symmetry.space_group_name_H-M   'P 1'
#
loop_
_entity.id
_entity.type
_entity.pdbx_description
1 polymer ?
#
loop_
_entity_poly.entity_id
_entity_poly.type
_entity_poly.pdbx_seq_one_letter_code
_entity_poly.pdbx_strand_id
1 'polypeptide(L)'
;MNTGVPFQNVPWFKKENIQNNMDYVPQNDDIIIASYPRTGTNWLRNIVLQITSKGMSFPYFPSFNDCFYREVSFMEMIEPEAIGKMKGLRIYKNHYPYDMVQKNRKSKVLYIYRNPEDTLVSCYHFFQSFRKE
;
A
#
# COMPACT_ATOMS: atom_id res chain seq x y z
N MET A 1 13.59 -3.93 -16.72
CA MET A 1 12.85 -3.21 -17.78
C MET A 1 12.68 -1.76 -17.40
N ASN A 2 12.76 -0.86 -18.39
CA ASN A 2 12.47 0.56 -18.28
C ASN A 2 10.94 0.73 -18.37
N THR A 3 10.23 0.54 -17.26
CA THR A 3 8.76 0.60 -17.24
C THR A 3 8.22 2.03 -17.44
N GLY A 4 9.11 3.03 -17.59
CA GLY A 4 8.78 4.44 -17.81
C GLY A 4 8.19 5.15 -16.58
N VAL A 5 7.87 4.41 -15.52
CA VAL A 5 7.25 4.96 -14.31
C VAL A 5 8.30 5.25 -13.26
N PRO A 6 8.43 6.52 -12.81
CA PRO A 6 9.38 6.89 -11.78
C PRO A 6 8.90 6.39 -10.42
N PHE A 7 9.73 5.58 -9.76
CA PHE A 7 9.61 5.31 -8.33
C PHE A 7 10.55 6.24 -7.56
N GLN A 8 10.17 6.59 -6.32
CA GLN A 8 11.01 7.42 -5.47
C GLN A 8 12.32 6.69 -5.16
N ASN A 9 13.45 7.38 -5.31
CA ASN A 9 14.75 6.86 -4.92
C ASN A 9 14.98 7.08 -3.42
N VAL A 10 14.33 6.24 -2.61
CA VAL A 10 14.37 6.30 -1.14
C VAL A 10 14.86 4.97 -0.56
N PRO A 11 15.57 4.95 0.58
CA PRO A 11 16.23 3.74 1.10
C PRO A 11 15.30 2.54 1.33
N TRP A 12 14.01 2.80 1.58
CA TRP A 12 13.00 1.77 1.83
C TRP A 12 12.31 1.24 0.56
N PHE A 13 12.55 1.83 -0.62
CA PHE A 13 12.07 1.32 -1.90
C PHE A 13 13.21 0.62 -2.63
N LYS A 14 13.38 -0.67 -2.34
CA LYS A 14 14.36 -1.50 -3.03
C LYS A 14 13.86 -1.81 -4.43
N LYS A 15 14.69 -1.53 -5.44
CA LYS A 15 14.39 -1.84 -6.85
C LYS A 15 14.01 -3.31 -7.04
N GLU A 16 14.71 -4.22 -6.37
CA GLU A 16 14.45 -5.66 -6.42
C GLU A 16 13.05 -6.01 -5.88
N ASN A 17 12.64 -5.42 -4.75
CA ASN A 17 11.29 -5.63 -4.22
C ASN A 17 10.23 -5.15 -5.22
N ILE A 18 10.40 -3.95 -5.78
CA ILE A 18 9.48 -3.41 -6.78
C ILE A 18 9.38 -4.34 -7.98
N GLN A 19 10.50 -4.86 -8.48
CA GLN A 19 10.52 -5.79 -9.61
C GLN A 19 9.82 -7.11 -9.28
N ASN A 20 10.19 -7.74 -8.17
CA ASN A 20 9.62 -9.02 -7.77
C ASN A 20 8.11 -8.92 -7.46
N ASN A 21 7.64 -7.76 -6.98
CA ASN A 21 6.22 -7.52 -6.73
C ASN A 21 5.37 -7.43 -8.00
N MET A 22 5.96 -7.11 -9.16
CA MET A 22 5.23 -7.06 -10.44
C MET A 22 4.80 -8.46 -10.92
N ASP A 23 5.53 -9.50 -10.49
CA ASP A 23 5.24 -10.89 -10.79
C ASP A 23 4.38 -11.56 -9.71
N TYR A 24 4.13 -10.88 -8.59
CA TYR A 24 3.31 -11.41 -7.51
C TYR A 24 1.84 -11.53 -7.93
N VAL A 25 1.31 -12.75 -7.91
CA VAL A 25 -0.10 -13.04 -8.17
C VAL A 25 -0.89 -13.01 -6.86
N PRO A 26 -1.90 -12.11 -6.72
CA PRO A 26 -2.77 -12.11 -5.55
C PRO A 26 -3.45 -13.45 -5.31
N GLN A 27 -3.59 -13.83 -4.04
CA GLN A 27 -4.29 -15.04 -3.64
C GLN A 27 -5.81 -14.80 -3.55
N ASN A 28 -6.58 -15.89 -3.48
CA ASN A 28 -8.02 -15.79 -3.25
C ASN A 28 -8.29 -15.11 -1.90
N ASP A 29 -9.34 -14.29 -1.86
CA ASP A 29 -9.77 -13.54 -0.67
C ASP A 29 -8.81 -12.45 -0.18
N ASP A 30 -7.72 -12.19 -0.90
CA ASP A 30 -6.86 -11.02 -0.64
C ASP A 30 -7.67 -9.72 -0.73
N ILE A 31 -7.39 -8.79 0.18
CA ILE A 31 -7.91 -7.42 0.12
C ILE A 31 -6.75 -6.48 -0.22
N ILE A 32 -6.83 -5.89 -1.41
CA ILE A 32 -5.79 -5.01 -1.96
C ILE A 32 -6.30 -3.58 -1.93
N ILE A 33 -5.58 -2.70 -1.24
CA ILE A 33 -5.85 -1.26 -1.25
C ILE A 33 -4.91 -0.62 -2.27
N ALA A 34 -5.46 -0.25 -3.43
CA ALA A 34 -4.72 0.39 -4.51
C ALA A 34 -5.04 1.89 -4.55
N SER A 35 -4.06 2.74 -4.86
CA SER A 35 -4.29 4.19 -4.92
C SER A 35 -3.11 4.92 -5.54
N TYR A 36 -3.29 6.12 -6.07
CA TYR A 36 -2.17 7.05 -6.23
C TYR A 36 -1.74 7.60 -4.85
N PRO A 37 -0.45 7.89 -4.58
CA PRO A 37 -0.03 8.48 -3.32
C PRO A 37 -0.87 9.71 -2.94
N ARG A 38 -1.12 9.90 -1.64
CA ARG A 38 -1.81 11.10 -1.09
C ARG A 38 -3.29 11.28 -1.44
N THR A 39 -3.93 10.25 -1.99
CA THR A 39 -5.37 10.25 -2.29
C THR A 39 -6.27 9.76 -1.14
N GLY A 40 -5.71 9.42 0.02
CA GLY A 40 -6.48 8.97 1.19
C GLY A 40 -6.27 7.50 1.58
N THR A 41 -5.20 6.86 1.12
CA THR A 41 -4.86 5.45 1.39
C THR A 41 -4.88 5.09 2.87
N ASN A 42 -4.37 5.97 3.75
CA ASN A 42 -4.39 5.73 5.19
C ASN A 42 -5.82 5.74 5.77
N TRP A 43 -6.70 6.57 5.23
CA TRP A 43 -8.09 6.63 5.68
C TRP A 43 -8.83 5.35 5.28
N LEU A 44 -8.75 4.96 4.00
CA LEU A 44 -9.33 3.71 3.51
C LEU A 44 -8.79 2.48 4.24
N ARG A 45 -7.47 2.44 4.50
CA ARG A 45 -6.82 1.40 5.30
C ARG A 45 -7.47 1.23 6.66
N ASN A 46 -7.67 2.32 7.40
CA ASN A 46 -8.30 2.25 8.73
C ASN A 46 -9.74 1.75 8.66
N ILE A 47 -10.51 2.21 7.67
CA ILE A 47 -11.89 1.72 7.45
C ILE A 47 -11.90 0.20 7.22
N VAL A 48 -11.05 -0.29 6.32
CA VAL A 48 -10.94 -1.72 6.02
C VAL A 48 -10.58 -2.51 7.28
N LEU A 49 -9.55 -2.08 8.03
CA LEU A 49 -9.14 -2.74 9.27
C LEU A 49 -10.25 -2.80 10.32
N GLN A 50 -10.99 -1.71 10.50
CA GLN A 50 -12.09 -1.65 11.46
C GLN A 50 -13.22 -2.61 11.07
N ILE A 51 -13.56 -2.68 9.79
CA ILE A 51 -14.59 -3.61 9.28
C ILE A 51 -14.13 -5.06 9.44
N THR A 52 -12.92 -5.39 8.99
CA THR A 52 -12.43 -6.78 8.99
C THR A 52 -12.16 -7.32 10.38
N SER A 53 -11.80 -6.44 11.32
CA SER A 53 -11.62 -6.80 12.73
C SER A 53 -12.91 -6.73 13.55
N LYS A 54 -14.04 -6.32 12.95
CA LYS A 54 -15.32 -6.07 13.66
C LYS A 54 -15.15 -5.09 14.83
N GLY A 55 -14.29 -4.08 14.66
CA GLY A 55 -13.96 -3.11 15.70
C GLY A 55 -13.16 -3.65 16.88
N MET A 56 -12.67 -4.90 16.82
CA MET A 56 -11.90 -5.53 17.91
C MET A 56 -10.39 -5.31 17.81
N SER A 57 -9.87 -4.99 16.62
CA SER A 57 -8.49 -4.56 16.49
C SER A 57 -8.47 -3.06 16.81
N PHE A 58 -7.90 -2.68 17.95
CA PHE A 58 -7.07 -1.47 18.14
C PHE A 58 -6.75 -1.23 19.63
N PRO A 59 -5.47 -1.09 20.03
CA PRO A 59 -5.08 0.05 20.84
C PRO A 59 -5.11 1.30 19.94
N TYR A 60 -5.66 2.41 20.44
CA TYR A 60 -6.09 3.60 19.69
C TYR A 60 -5.11 4.19 18.63
N PHE A 61 -3.83 3.86 18.65
CA PHE A 61 -2.84 4.23 17.62
C PHE A 61 -1.73 3.18 17.55
N PRO A 62 -1.76 2.19 16.63
CA PRO A 62 -0.59 1.36 16.37
C PRO A 62 0.58 2.25 15.96
N SER A 63 1.79 1.92 16.42
CA SER A 63 2.97 2.67 16.04
C SER A 63 3.12 2.69 14.51
N PHE A 64 3.89 3.64 13.98
CA PHE A 64 4.18 3.69 12.55
C PHE A 64 4.69 2.32 12.05
N ASN A 65 5.52 1.62 12.82
CA ASN A 65 6.01 0.29 12.45
C ASN A 65 4.92 -0.79 12.47
N ASP A 66 4.04 -0.81 13.47
CA ASP A 66 2.93 -1.79 13.50
C ASP A 66 1.97 -1.58 12.33
N CYS A 67 1.81 -0.33 11.90
CA CYS A 67 0.99 0.02 10.77
C CYS A 67 1.51 -0.52 9.42
N PHE A 68 2.81 -0.42 9.17
CA PHE A 68 3.42 -0.79 7.90
C PHE A 68 3.82 -2.26 7.82
N TYR A 69 4.14 -2.90 8.97
CA TYR A 69 4.69 -4.26 8.98
C TYR A 69 3.75 -5.33 9.54
N ARG A 70 2.76 -5.00 10.39
CA ARG A 70 1.87 -6.01 10.99
C ARG A 70 0.48 -6.04 10.39
N GLU A 71 -0.16 -4.88 10.25
CA GLU A 71 -1.61 -4.83 9.99
C GLU A 71 -1.96 -4.74 8.49
N VAL A 72 -1.31 -3.84 7.74
CA VAL A 72 -1.48 -3.74 6.27
C VAL A 72 -0.15 -3.44 5.63
N SER A 73 0.45 -4.47 5.05
CA SER A 73 1.76 -4.40 4.42
C SER A 73 1.74 -3.44 3.23
N PHE A 74 2.79 -2.62 3.12
CA PHE A 74 3.00 -1.78 1.95
C PHE A 74 3.92 -2.48 0.96
N MET A 75 3.35 -2.95 -0.15
CA MET A 75 3.98 -3.86 -1.09
C MET A 75 5.35 -3.36 -1.58
N GLU A 76 5.46 -2.07 -1.93
CA GLU A 76 6.69 -1.41 -2.38
C GLU A 76 7.85 -1.46 -1.39
N MET A 77 7.57 -1.65 -0.10
CA MET A 77 8.59 -1.67 0.97
C MET A 77 9.00 -3.08 1.37
N ILE A 78 8.30 -4.11 0.91
CA ILE A 78 8.52 -5.50 1.35
C ILE A 78 8.77 -6.44 0.19
N GLU A 79 9.35 -7.59 0.51
CA GLU A 79 9.47 -8.69 -0.45
C GLU A 79 8.11 -9.36 -0.65
N PRO A 80 7.79 -9.85 -1.86
CA PRO A 80 6.51 -10.50 -2.15
C PRO A 80 6.20 -11.68 -1.23
N GLU A 81 7.23 -12.43 -0.83
CA GLU A 81 7.10 -13.56 0.09
C GLU A 81 6.50 -13.17 1.43
N ALA A 82 6.76 -11.94 1.89
CA ALA A 82 6.24 -11.46 3.17
C ALA A 82 4.70 -11.36 3.14
N ILE A 83 4.10 -11.02 2.00
CA ILE A 83 2.63 -11.06 1.81
C ILE A 83 2.13 -12.50 1.86
N GLY A 84 2.82 -13.42 1.18
CA GLY A 84 2.47 -14.85 1.17
C GLY A 84 2.53 -15.51 2.56
N LYS A 85 3.40 -15.01 3.45
CA LYS A 85 3.59 -15.51 4.83
C LYS A 85 2.59 -14.91 5.84
N MET A 86 1.76 -13.94 5.45
CA MET A 86 0.74 -13.36 6.32
C MET A 86 -0.29 -14.41 6.75
N LYS A 87 -0.62 -14.43 8.05
CA LYS A 87 -1.63 -15.35 8.61
C LYS A 87 -3.02 -14.71 8.56
N GLY A 88 -4.04 -15.51 8.28
CA GLY A 88 -5.44 -15.06 8.27
C GLY A 88 -5.80 -14.26 7.02
N LEU A 89 -6.71 -13.28 7.17
CA LEU A 89 -7.15 -12.43 6.07
C LEU A 89 -6.02 -11.49 5.66
N ARG A 90 -5.54 -11.62 4.42
CA ARG A 90 -4.41 -10.83 3.91
C ARG A 90 -4.90 -9.49 3.39
N ILE A 91 -4.41 -8.42 4.01
CA ILE A 91 -4.72 -7.04 3.64
C ILE A 91 -3.40 -6.34 3.36
N TYR A 92 -3.23 -5.82 2.15
CA TYR A 92 -2.02 -5.07 1.76
C TYR A 92 -2.38 -3.92 0.84
N LYS A 93 -1.46 -2.97 0.69
CA LYS A 93 -1.65 -1.79 -0.14
C LYS A 93 -0.51 -1.61 -1.13
N ASN A 94 -0.80 -0.93 -2.24
CA ASN A 94 0.19 -0.47 -3.20
C ASN A 94 -0.24 0.82 -3.93
N HIS A 95 0.73 1.42 -4.60
CA HIS A 95 0.65 2.57 -5.49
C HIS A 95 1.09 2.24 -6.91
N TYR A 96 1.16 0.96 -7.25
CA TYR A 96 1.53 0.54 -8.60
C TYR A 96 0.48 0.98 -9.62
N PRO A 97 0.91 1.36 -10.84
CA PRO A 97 0.00 1.50 -11.97
C PRO A 97 -0.77 0.20 -12.23
N TYR A 98 -1.99 0.33 -12.73
CA TYR A 98 -2.90 -0.79 -12.96
C TYR A 98 -2.28 -1.91 -13.82
N ASP A 99 -1.45 -1.54 -14.80
CA ASP A 99 -0.82 -2.49 -15.73
C ASP A 99 0.46 -3.14 -15.17
N MET A 100 0.96 -2.69 -14.01
CA MET A 100 2.19 -3.22 -13.40
C MET A 100 1.95 -4.32 -12.37
N VAL A 101 0.70 -4.71 -12.15
CA VAL A 101 0.34 -5.73 -11.16
C VAL A 101 -0.39 -6.89 -11.80
N GLN A 102 -0.10 -8.11 -11.31
CA GLN A 102 -0.91 -9.27 -11.61
C GLN A 102 -2.28 -9.16 -10.92
N LYS A 103 -3.26 -9.85 -11.48
CA LYS A 103 -4.66 -9.75 -11.07
C LYS A 103 -5.22 -11.14 -10.81
N ASN A 104 -6.02 -11.27 -9.76
CA ASN A 104 -6.80 -12.47 -9.48
C ASN A 104 -8.27 -12.06 -9.34
N ARG A 105 -9.18 -12.67 -10.12
CA ARG A 105 -10.61 -12.35 -10.07
C ARG A 105 -11.28 -12.70 -8.74
N LYS A 106 -10.61 -13.51 -7.91
CA LYS A 106 -11.06 -13.91 -6.57
C LYS A 106 -10.45 -13.05 -5.46
N SER A 107 -9.56 -12.11 -5.77
CA SER A 107 -9.15 -11.07 -4.82
C SER A 107 -10.09 -9.87 -4.92
N LYS A 108 -10.10 -9.04 -3.87
CA LYS A 108 -10.87 -7.81 -3.79
C LYS A 108 -9.92 -6.64 -3.86
N VAL A 109 -10.18 -5.71 -4.78
CA VAL A 109 -9.38 -4.49 -4.93
C VAL A 109 -10.26 -3.28 -4.58
N LEU A 110 -9.81 -2.49 -3.61
CA LEU A 110 -10.40 -1.20 -3.28
C LEU A 110 -9.48 -0.11 -3.80
N TYR A 111 -9.95 0.67 -4.77
CA TYR A 111 -9.22 1.81 -5.31
C TYR A 111 -9.77 3.12 -4.76
N ILE A 112 -8.90 4.00 -4.26
CA ILE A 112 -9.28 5.37 -3.87
C ILE A 112 -8.55 6.40 -4.73
N TYR A 113 -9.30 7.41 -5.15
CA TYR A 113 -8.80 8.58 -5.86
C TYR A 113 -9.32 9.84 -5.19
N ARG A 114 -8.65 10.96 -5.47
CA ARG A 114 -8.97 12.29 -4.96
C ARG A 114 -8.82 13.31 -6.09
N ASN A 115 -9.48 14.46 -5.97
CA ASN A 115 -9.24 15.60 -6.85
C ASN A 115 -7.71 15.83 -6.99
N PRO A 116 -7.18 15.99 -8.22
CA PRO A 116 -5.74 16.10 -8.46
C PRO A 116 -5.11 17.36 -7.86
N GLU A 117 -5.84 18.48 -7.78
CA GLU A 117 -5.34 19.74 -7.19
C GLU A 117 -5.06 19.58 -5.70
N ASP A 118 -6.04 19.02 -4.98
CA ASP A 118 -5.91 18.65 -3.57
C ASP A 118 -4.78 17.63 -3.33
N THR A 119 -4.66 16.66 -4.25
CA THR A 119 -3.63 15.61 -4.17
C THR A 119 -2.25 16.23 -4.32
N LEU A 120 -2.07 17.16 -5.26
CA LEU A 120 -0.84 17.91 -5.46
C LEU A 120 -0.44 18.70 -4.20
N VAL A 121 -1.37 19.46 -3.62
CA VAL A 121 -1.12 20.23 -2.38
C VAL A 121 -0.73 19.28 -1.23
N SER A 122 -1.42 18.14 -1.09
CA SER A 122 -1.06 17.13 -0.08
C SER A 122 0.31 16.50 -0.31
N CYS A 123 0.67 16.21 -1.57
CA CYS A 123 2.00 15.75 -1.96
C CYS A 123 3.05 16.79 -1.60
N TYR A 124 2.83 18.05 -1.94
CA TYR A 124 3.75 19.14 -1.63
C TYR A 124 4.08 19.19 -0.14
N HIS A 125 3.07 19.30 0.72
CA HIS A 125 3.30 19.37 2.18
C HIS A 125 3.94 18.10 2.75
N PHE A 126 3.60 16.92 2.20
CA PHE A 126 4.25 15.68 2.59
C PHE A 126 5.74 15.68 2.27
N PHE A 127 6.14 16.01 1.04
CA PHE A 127 7.55 16.07 0.68
C PHE A 127 8.31 17.18 1.40
N GLN A 128 7.65 18.30 1.73
CA GLN A 128 8.24 19.34 2.60
C GLN A 128 8.57 18.81 4.01
N SER A 129 7.77 17.89 4.56
CA SER A 129 8.05 17.33 5.89
C SER A 129 9.32 16.48 5.96
N PHE A 130 9.81 15.94 4.83
CA PHE A 130 11.09 15.23 4.78
C PHE A 130 12.30 16.14 4.59
N ARG A 131 12.09 17.42 4.27
CA ARG A 131 13.16 18.41 4.04
C ARG A 131 13.49 19.25 5.28
N LYS A 132 12.76 19.07 6.38
CA LYS A 132 13.06 19.77 7.63
C LYS A 132 14.28 19.11 8.29
N GLU A 133 15.45 19.65 7.96
CA GLU A 133 16.60 19.74 8.86
C GLU A 133 16.42 20.91 9.83
#